data_AF-A0AAW6XJQ0-F1
#
_entry.id   AF-A0AAW6XJQ0-F1
#
_cell.length_a   1.000
_cell.length_b   1.000
_cell.length_c   1.000
_cell.angle_alpha   90.00
_cell.angle_beta   90.00
_cell.angle_gamma   90.00
#
_symmetry.space_group_name_H-M   'P 1'
#
loop_
_entity.id
_entity.type
_entity.pdbx_description
1 polymer ?
#
loop_
_entity_poly.entity_id
_entity_poly.type
_entity_poly.pdbx_seq_one_letter_code
_entity_poly.pdbx_strand_id
1 'polypeptide(L)'
;MEIYGKEEDRAKWALHYAQVKANINQPKRTHKVTVSGKNKQGKPYSYDYKYADLADIDKAVMDGIKKATDKEGNVTFSYFFDIQTTNTAVAVQTLLVDSSGFTVKTNKIIFQNGKAYDAQATASLISYAKRYSLSGAFGIAADDDNDVQDKKTIYEPKILTKQELENYQVYYNGVQANLYDLYQEARDGIKDAQDWFKESHTPEDAQAIHQVAQIFKKKHKKTDTSKTKEKQAVLDKIQQAKKDPFEDKKVVSDADSTVDRLF
;
A
#
# COMPACT_ATOMS: atom_id res chain seq x y z
N MET A 1 31.86 -6.40 -15.31
CA MET A 1 32.93 -5.49 -14.84
C MET A 1 34.14 -5.74 -15.70
N GLU A 2 34.81 -4.68 -16.12
CA GLU A 2 36.02 -4.75 -16.95
C GLU A 2 37.18 -4.23 -16.11
N ILE A 3 38.35 -4.84 -16.28
CA ILE A 3 39.54 -4.59 -15.46
C ILE A 3 40.69 -4.19 -16.38
N TYR A 4 41.38 -3.10 -16.04
CA TYR A 4 42.48 -2.54 -16.80
C TYR A 4 43.65 -2.23 -15.87
N GLY A 5 44.88 -2.50 -16.32
CA GLY A 5 46.09 -2.27 -15.54
C GLY A 5 46.98 -3.50 -15.51
N LYS A 6 48.08 -3.41 -14.76
CA LYS A 6 49.01 -4.53 -14.60
C LYS A 6 48.52 -5.46 -13.49
N GLU A 7 48.62 -6.77 -13.68
CA GLU A 7 48.09 -7.73 -12.71
C GLU A 7 48.78 -7.62 -11.34
N GLU A 8 50.06 -7.23 -11.30
CA GLU A 8 50.78 -6.98 -10.04
C GLU A 8 50.14 -5.90 -9.14
N ASP A 9 49.41 -4.95 -9.72
CA ASP A 9 48.77 -3.85 -8.99
C ASP A 9 47.38 -4.22 -8.46
N ARG A 10 46.79 -5.34 -8.89
CA ARG A 10 45.42 -5.73 -8.58
C ARG A 10 45.18 -5.91 -7.07
N ALA A 11 46.12 -6.52 -6.37
CA ALA A 11 46.02 -6.73 -4.93
C ALA A 11 46.05 -5.40 -4.16
N LYS A 12 46.89 -4.46 -4.60
CA LYS A 12 46.97 -3.10 -4.05
C LYS A 12 45.68 -2.33 -4.29
N TRP A 13 45.15 -2.37 -5.52
CA TRP A 13 43.85 -1.78 -5.85
C TRP A 13 42.73 -2.33 -4.94
N ALA A 14 42.68 -3.65 -4.75
CA ALA A 14 41.65 -4.29 -3.93
C ALA A 14 41.73 -3.85 -2.47
N LEU A 15 42.94 -3.71 -1.92
CA LEU A 15 43.16 -3.21 -0.57
C LEU A 15 42.68 -1.76 -0.43
N HIS A 16 43.07 -0.86 -1.34
CA HIS A 16 42.66 0.54 -1.29
C HIS A 16 41.15 0.69 -1.45
N TYR A 17 40.53 -0.04 -2.38
CA TYR A 17 39.08 -0.06 -2.54
C TYR A 17 38.37 -0.56 -1.26
N ALA A 18 38.90 -1.60 -0.60
CA ALA A 18 38.37 -2.09 0.67
C ALA A 18 38.50 -1.04 1.79
N GLN A 19 39.62 -0.31 1.86
CA GLN A 19 39.80 0.80 2.80
C GLN A 19 38.78 1.91 2.57
N VAL A 20 38.55 2.31 1.30
CA VAL A 20 37.52 3.30 0.96
C VAL A 20 36.16 2.82 1.49
N LYS A 21 35.76 1.59 1.15
CA LYS A 21 34.47 1.04 1.59
C LYS A 21 34.32 0.97 3.10
N ALA A 22 35.36 0.56 3.82
CA ALA A 22 35.37 0.51 5.28
C ALA A 22 35.20 1.89 5.92
N ASN A 23 35.62 2.95 5.22
CA ASN A 23 35.57 4.33 5.69
C ASN A 23 34.29 5.10 5.30
N ILE A 24 33.45 4.52 4.44
CA ILE A 24 32.17 5.12 4.03
C ILE A 24 31.16 4.98 5.16
N ASN A 25 30.64 6.12 5.61
CA ASN A 25 29.42 6.17 6.41
C ASN A 25 28.22 6.25 5.46
N GLN A 26 27.20 5.43 5.70
CA GLN A 26 25.99 5.45 4.88
C GLN A 26 25.34 6.85 4.94
N PRO A 27 25.03 7.47 3.79
CA PRO A 27 24.43 8.80 3.75
C PRO A 27 23.03 8.76 4.36
N LYS A 28 22.61 9.89 4.96
CA LYS A 28 21.26 10.02 5.49
C LYS A 28 20.27 10.22 4.34
N ARG A 29 19.11 9.57 4.43
CA ARG A 29 18.00 9.70 3.48
C ARG A 29 17.15 10.94 3.81
N THR A 30 17.72 12.12 3.59
CA THR A 30 17.14 13.41 3.98
C THR A 30 16.11 13.92 2.98
N HIS A 31 16.24 13.52 1.71
CA HIS A 31 15.34 13.95 0.64
C HIS A 31 14.08 13.11 0.65
N LYS A 32 12.93 13.79 0.44
CA LYS A 32 11.61 13.17 0.37
C LYS A 32 10.93 13.60 -0.92
N VAL A 33 10.44 12.63 -1.69
CA VAL A 33 9.60 12.88 -2.86
C VAL A 33 8.28 12.13 -2.69
N THR A 34 7.19 12.76 -3.11
CA THR A 34 5.89 12.13 -3.21
C THR A 34 5.69 11.69 -4.66
N VAL A 35 5.60 10.38 -4.88
CA VAL A 35 5.27 9.81 -6.18
C VAL A 35 3.77 9.59 -6.22
N SER A 36 3.09 10.24 -7.17
CA SER A 36 1.67 10.05 -7.39
C SER A 36 1.38 9.73 -8.85
N GLY A 37 0.31 8.98 -9.09
CA GLY A 37 -0.06 8.53 -10.43
C GLY A 37 -1.37 7.77 -10.42
N LYS A 38 -1.68 7.10 -11.53
CA LYS A 38 -2.79 6.14 -11.63
C LYS A 38 -2.22 4.78 -11.95
N ASN A 39 -2.72 3.74 -11.30
CA ASN A 39 -2.35 2.37 -11.61
C ASN A 39 -2.98 1.93 -12.95
N LYS A 40 -2.70 0.70 -13.41
CA LYS A 40 -3.26 0.15 -14.65
C LYS A 40 -4.81 0.10 -14.67
N GLN A 41 -5.45 0.17 -13.51
CA GLN A 41 -6.91 0.17 -13.34
C GLN A 41 -7.48 1.60 -13.21
N GLY A 42 -6.65 2.64 -13.38
CA GLY A 42 -7.06 4.04 -13.26
C GLY A 42 -7.19 4.54 -11.82
N LYS A 43 -6.96 3.69 -10.80
CA LYS A 43 -7.01 4.11 -9.38
C LYS A 43 -5.79 5.00 -9.05
N PRO A 44 -6.00 6.16 -8.41
CA PRO A 44 -4.90 7.01 -8.00
C PRO A 44 -4.06 6.31 -6.91
N TYR A 45 -2.75 6.46 -6.98
CA TYR A 45 -1.84 6.08 -5.91
C TYR A 45 -0.95 7.28 -5.54
N SER A 46 -0.52 7.31 -4.29
CA SER A 46 0.47 8.26 -3.80
C SER A 46 1.30 7.60 -2.71
N TYR A 47 2.62 7.68 -2.81
CA TYR A 47 3.51 7.24 -1.74
C TYR A 47 4.69 8.19 -1.60
N ASP A 48 5.15 8.29 -0.37
CA ASP A 48 6.34 9.05 -0.04
C ASP A 48 7.56 8.14 -0.08
N TYR A 49 8.62 8.64 -0.68
CA TYR A 49 9.89 7.94 -0.82
C TYR A 49 11.02 8.80 -0.30
N LYS A 50 11.83 8.24 0.59
CA LYS A 50 13.03 8.89 1.13
C LYS A 50 14.27 8.35 0.46
N TYR A 51 15.19 9.24 0.13
CA TYR A 51 16.45 8.89 -0.51
C TYR A 51 17.58 9.82 -0.10
N ALA A 52 18.81 9.36 -0.27
CA ALA A 52 20.02 10.17 -0.32
C ALA A 52 20.24 10.61 -1.76
N ASP A 53 20.42 11.91 -2.00
CA ASP A 53 20.64 12.39 -3.36
C ASP A 53 22.07 12.11 -3.85
N LEU A 54 22.36 12.47 -5.10
CA LEU A 54 23.70 12.24 -5.67
C LEU A 54 24.79 12.98 -4.88
N ALA A 55 24.52 14.16 -4.32
CA ALA A 55 25.49 14.95 -3.58
C ALA A 55 25.79 14.32 -2.22
N ASP A 56 24.77 13.81 -1.52
CA ASP A 56 24.93 13.07 -0.26
C ASP A 56 25.75 11.79 -0.46
N ILE A 57 25.52 11.07 -1.56
CA ILE A 57 26.26 9.84 -1.90
C ILE A 57 27.70 10.18 -2.30
N ASP A 58 27.92 11.17 -3.17
CA ASP A 58 29.25 11.62 -3.55
C ASP A 58 30.05 12.04 -2.32
N LYS A 59 29.44 12.84 -1.44
CA LYS A 59 30.07 13.26 -0.19
C LYS A 59 30.49 12.06 0.66
N ALA A 60 29.62 11.07 0.84
CA ALA A 60 29.93 9.87 1.61
C ALA A 60 31.12 9.09 1.01
N VAL A 61 31.14 8.92 -0.32
CA VAL A 61 32.23 8.27 -1.04
C VAL A 61 33.53 9.06 -0.90
N MET A 62 33.51 10.37 -1.14
CA MET A 62 34.69 11.22 -1.07
C MET A 62 35.26 11.31 0.34
N ASP A 63 34.42 11.31 1.38
CA ASP A 63 34.88 11.25 2.77
C ASP A 63 35.55 9.89 3.10
N GLY A 64 35.09 8.80 2.47
CA GLY A 64 35.76 7.48 2.53
C GLY A 64 37.11 7.48 1.81
N ILE A 65 37.16 8.09 0.62
CA ILE A 65 38.38 8.21 -0.21
C ILE A 65 39.46 9.03 0.49
N LYS A 66 39.11 10.17 1.11
CA LYS A 66 40.07 11.02 1.84
C LYS A 66 40.78 10.30 2.98
N LYS A 67 40.20 9.21 3.50
CA LYS A 67 40.77 8.38 4.56
C LYS A 67 41.58 7.20 4.04
N ALA A 68 41.48 6.88 2.74
CA ALA A 68 42.26 5.84 2.09
C ALA A 68 43.56 6.44 1.53
N THR A 69 44.53 6.67 2.43
CA THR A 69 45.82 7.27 2.10
C THR A 69 46.97 6.28 2.18
N ASP A 70 48.04 6.56 1.45
CA ASP A 70 49.30 5.85 1.62
C ASP A 70 50.04 6.31 2.91
N LYS A 71 51.28 5.85 3.08
CA LYS A 71 52.12 6.19 4.24
C LYS A 71 52.52 7.66 4.29
N GLU A 72 52.47 8.35 3.17
CA GLU A 72 52.82 9.77 3.02
C GLU A 72 51.59 10.67 3.17
N GLY A 73 50.40 10.08 3.29
CA GLY A 73 49.13 10.79 3.42
C GLY A 73 48.48 11.16 2.09
N ASN A 74 48.99 10.66 0.95
CA ASN A 74 48.39 10.93 -0.35
C ASN A 74 47.17 10.03 -0.56
N VAL A 75 46.11 10.58 -1.14
CA VAL A 75 44.92 9.81 -1.54
C VAL A 75 45.31 8.79 -2.60
N THR A 76 44.92 7.53 -2.38
CA THR A 76 45.33 6.41 -3.24
C THR A 76 44.28 6.00 -4.25
N PHE A 77 43.05 6.49 -4.11
CA PHE A 77 41.90 6.01 -4.86
C PHE A 77 41.04 7.17 -5.36
N SER A 78 40.43 7.01 -6.53
CA SER A 78 39.49 7.98 -7.08
C SER A 78 38.42 7.27 -7.90
N TYR A 79 37.41 8.01 -8.31
CA TYR A 79 36.39 7.51 -9.22
C TYR A 79 35.93 8.61 -10.18
N PHE A 80 35.38 8.20 -11.32
CA PHE A 80 34.66 9.10 -12.21
C PHE A 80 33.57 8.35 -12.96
N PHE A 81 32.74 9.09 -13.70
CA PHE A 81 31.66 8.52 -14.49
C PHE A 81 31.99 8.48 -15.98
N ASP A 82 31.73 7.34 -16.61
CA ASP A 82 31.54 7.25 -18.06
C ASP A 82 30.03 7.32 -18.34
N ILE A 83 29.64 8.25 -19.21
CA ILE A 83 28.25 8.60 -19.47
C ILE A 83 28.04 8.50 -20.96
N GLN A 84 27.06 7.69 -21.37
CA GLN A 84 26.67 7.56 -22.76
C GLN A 84 25.20 7.95 -22.88
N THR A 85 24.92 8.91 -23.78
CA THR A 85 23.55 9.35 -24.06
C THR A 85 23.21 9.05 -25.51
N THR A 86 21.98 8.61 -25.73
CA THR A 86 21.39 8.37 -27.04
C THR A 86 19.99 8.98 -27.08
N ASN A 87 19.34 8.95 -28.24
CA ASN A 87 17.97 9.42 -28.40
C ASN A 87 16.94 8.60 -27.62
N THR A 88 17.30 7.42 -27.12
CA THR A 88 16.38 6.50 -26.45
C THR A 88 16.85 6.07 -25.07
N ALA A 89 18.11 6.32 -24.69
CA ALA A 89 18.65 5.83 -23.43
C ALA A 89 19.79 6.69 -22.89
N VAL A 90 19.95 6.66 -21.57
CA VAL A 90 21.11 7.14 -20.83
C VAL A 90 21.77 5.96 -20.13
N ALA A 91 23.08 5.77 -20.34
CA ALA A 91 23.88 4.76 -19.68
C ALA A 91 24.93 5.39 -18.75
N VAL A 92 24.73 5.12 -17.46
CA VAL A 92 25.56 5.31 -16.26
C VAL A 92 26.70 4.31 -16.07
N GLN A 93 27.97 4.66 -15.95
CA GLN A 93 28.94 3.75 -15.38
C GLN A 93 29.97 4.44 -14.48
N THR A 94 30.31 3.81 -13.35
CA THR A 94 31.38 4.25 -12.46
C THR A 94 32.70 3.57 -12.84
N LEU A 95 33.79 4.33 -12.92
CA LEU A 95 35.15 3.83 -13.05
C LEU A 95 35.87 4.07 -11.73
N LEU A 96 36.53 3.03 -11.22
CA LEU A 96 37.22 3.01 -9.95
C LEU A 96 38.73 2.94 -10.22
N VAL A 97 39.47 3.97 -9.86
CA VAL A 97 40.87 4.15 -10.26
C VAL A 97 41.77 4.18 -9.04
N ASP A 98 42.78 3.32 -9.02
CA ASP A 98 43.86 3.39 -8.06
C ASP A 98 44.99 4.30 -8.55
N SER A 99 45.77 4.85 -7.62
CA SER A 99 46.99 5.63 -7.86
C SER A 99 48.03 4.95 -8.76
N SER A 100 48.03 3.61 -8.85
CA SER A 100 48.84 2.84 -9.81
C SER A 100 48.36 2.98 -11.27
N GLY A 101 47.16 3.48 -11.50
CA GLY A 101 46.45 3.45 -12.78
C GLY A 101 45.57 2.21 -12.96
N PHE A 102 45.64 1.21 -12.06
CA PHE A 102 44.75 0.06 -12.09
C PHE A 102 43.29 0.53 -11.96
N THR A 103 42.46 0.15 -12.93
CA THR A 103 41.11 0.69 -13.12
C THR A 103 40.11 -0.44 -13.27
N VAL A 104 39.01 -0.35 -12.50
CA VAL A 104 37.86 -1.23 -12.64
C VAL A 104 36.66 -0.45 -13.13
N LYS A 105 36.13 -0.87 -14.28
CA LYS A 105 34.93 -0.32 -14.92
C LYS A 105 33.72 -1.18 -14.49
N THR A 106 32.80 -0.56 -13.76
CA THR A 106 31.58 -1.22 -13.24
C THR A 106 30.62 -1.60 -14.37
N ASN A 107 29.58 -2.39 -14.08
CA ASN A 107 28.53 -2.63 -15.07
C ASN A 107 27.75 -1.34 -15.36
N LYS A 108 27.26 -1.20 -16.60
CA LYS A 108 26.43 -0.05 -16.98
C LYS A 108 25.05 -0.14 -16.34
N ILE A 109 24.58 0.99 -15.80
CA ILE A 109 23.18 1.21 -15.44
C ILE A 109 22.51 1.97 -16.59
N ILE A 110 21.44 1.41 -17.15
CA ILE A 110 20.78 1.96 -18.34
C ILE A 110 19.34 2.34 -18.00
N PHE A 111 18.97 3.57 -18.34
CA PHE A 111 17.59 4.06 -18.25
C PHE A 111 17.08 4.49 -19.62
N GLN A 112 15.80 4.20 -19.90
CA GLN A 112 15.11 4.68 -21.09
C GLN A 112 14.91 6.20 -21.00
N ASN A 113 15.21 6.91 -22.08
CA ASN A 113 15.04 8.34 -22.22
C ASN A 113 13.89 8.66 -23.18
N GLY A 114 12.66 8.62 -22.66
CA GLY A 114 11.46 8.96 -23.44
C GLY A 114 11.31 10.45 -23.78
N LYS A 115 12.23 11.30 -23.29
CA LYS A 115 12.21 12.76 -23.49
C LYS A 115 13.57 13.28 -23.95
N ALA A 116 14.22 12.59 -24.88
CA ALA A 116 15.56 12.97 -25.35
C ALA A 116 15.62 14.37 -26.01
N TYR A 117 14.49 14.89 -26.48
CA TYR A 117 14.38 16.26 -27.00
C TYR A 117 14.41 17.33 -25.89
N ASP A 118 14.23 16.94 -24.64
CA ASP A 118 14.24 17.80 -23.46
C ASP A 118 15.57 17.64 -22.72
N ALA A 119 16.41 18.67 -22.82
CA ALA A 119 17.74 18.69 -22.21
C ALA A 119 17.67 18.61 -20.67
N GLN A 120 16.68 19.24 -20.04
CA GLN A 120 16.54 19.23 -18.59
C GLN A 120 16.07 17.87 -18.10
N ALA A 121 15.12 17.24 -18.79
CA ALA A 121 14.69 15.88 -18.49
C ALA A 121 15.86 14.88 -18.64
N THR A 122 16.64 15.01 -19.71
CA THR A 122 17.82 14.18 -19.94
C THR A 122 18.90 14.39 -18.86
N ALA A 123 19.20 15.63 -18.49
CA ALA A 123 20.15 15.94 -17.42
C ALA A 123 19.70 15.39 -16.06
N SER A 124 18.40 15.48 -15.76
CA SER A 124 17.81 14.89 -14.55
C SER A 124 17.96 13.36 -14.54
N LEU A 125 17.77 12.72 -15.69
CA LEU A 125 17.96 11.27 -15.84
C LEU A 125 19.44 10.86 -15.68
N ILE A 126 20.38 11.67 -16.16
CA ILE A 126 21.83 11.44 -15.95
C ILE A 126 22.16 11.50 -14.45
N SER A 127 21.66 12.51 -13.72
CA SER A 127 21.87 12.62 -12.27
C SER A 127 21.31 11.41 -11.53
N TYR A 128 20.11 10.95 -11.94
CA TYR A 128 19.51 9.73 -11.40
C TYR A 128 20.37 8.49 -11.70
N ALA A 129 20.86 8.34 -12.94
CA ALA A 129 21.70 7.20 -13.32
C ALA A 129 23.05 7.18 -12.58
N LYS A 130 23.69 8.34 -12.42
CA LYS A 130 24.90 8.49 -11.59
C LYS A 130 24.67 8.01 -10.15
N ARG A 131 23.52 8.36 -9.58
CA ARG A 131 23.14 7.98 -8.22
C ARG A 131 23.20 6.47 -8.00
N TYR A 132 22.54 5.70 -8.86
CA TYR A 132 22.52 4.24 -8.77
C TYR A 132 23.85 3.60 -9.16
N SER A 133 24.52 4.15 -10.18
CA SER A 133 25.85 3.67 -10.59
C SER A 133 26.86 3.80 -9.46
N LEU A 134 26.91 4.96 -8.80
CA LEU A 134 27.80 5.21 -7.68
C LEU A 134 27.43 4.38 -6.45
N SER A 135 26.12 4.31 -6.14
CA SER A 135 25.63 3.52 -5.00
C SER A 135 25.97 2.04 -5.17
N GLY A 136 25.73 1.48 -6.35
CA GLY A 136 26.09 0.10 -6.67
C GLY A 136 27.60 -0.15 -6.66
N ALA A 137 28.39 0.83 -7.09
CA ALA A 137 29.85 0.73 -7.11
C ALA A 137 30.48 0.64 -5.71
N PHE A 138 29.85 1.21 -4.67
CA PHE A 138 30.39 1.19 -3.31
C PHE A 138 29.53 0.43 -2.29
N GLY A 139 28.36 -0.08 -2.68
CA GLY A 139 27.42 -0.76 -1.77
C GLY A 139 26.73 0.22 -0.82
N ILE A 140 26.33 1.39 -1.33
CA ILE A 140 25.61 2.40 -0.56
C ILE A 140 24.11 2.14 -0.66
N ALA A 141 23.44 2.05 0.49
CA ALA A 141 21.98 1.89 0.59
C ALA A 141 21.30 3.27 0.58
N ALA A 142 21.32 3.91 -0.59
CA ALA A 142 20.85 5.29 -0.79
C ALA A 142 19.32 5.47 -0.65
N ASP A 143 18.57 4.38 -0.66
CA ASP A 143 17.11 4.39 -0.75
C ASP A 143 16.52 3.48 0.35
N ASP A 144 15.29 3.74 0.76
CA ASP A 144 14.56 2.78 1.59
C ASP A 144 14.29 1.51 0.77
N ASP A 145 14.84 0.39 1.21
CA ASP A 145 14.39 -0.94 0.82
C ASP A 145 13.06 -1.20 1.53
N ASN A 146 12.05 -0.44 1.11
CA ASN A 146 10.68 -0.81 1.39
C ASN A 146 10.40 -1.98 0.45
N ASP A 147 10.88 -3.17 0.86
CA ASP A 147 10.13 -4.41 0.64
C ASP A 147 8.68 -4.00 0.76
N VAL A 148 7.91 -4.22 -0.31
CA VAL A 148 6.49 -3.93 -0.32
C VAL A 148 5.94 -4.57 0.94
N GLN A 149 5.78 -3.76 2.00
CA GLN A 149 4.91 -4.14 3.07
C GLN A 149 3.63 -4.34 2.28
N ASP A 150 3.16 -5.59 2.24
CA ASP A 150 1.76 -5.91 2.06
C ASP A 150 1.04 -5.13 3.15
N LYS A 151 0.93 -3.81 2.95
CA LYS A 151 -0.03 -2.96 3.57
C LYS A 151 -1.29 -3.54 2.97
N LYS A 152 -1.85 -4.53 3.68
CA LYS A 152 -3.29 -4.71 3.76
C LYS A 152 -3.79 -3.31 4.05
N THR A 153 -4.15 -2.58 3.01
CA THR A 153 -4.70 -1.24 3.13
C THR A 153 -5.93 -1.46 3.99
N ILE A 154 -5.83 -1.11 5.27
CA ILE A 154 -7.00 -1.00 6.12
C ILE A 154 -7.68 0.25 5.56
N TYR A 155 -8.57 0.04 4.60
CA TYR A 155 -9.46 1.08 4.13
C TYR A 155 -10.27 1.49 5.36
N GLU A 156 -10.02 2.68 5.90
CA GLU A 156 -10.96 3.27 6.84
C GLU A 156 -12.31 3.37 6.11
N PRO A 157 -13.38 2.76 6.64
CA PRO A 157 -14.65 2.70 5.93
C PRO A 157 -15.20 4.12 5.76
N LYS A 158 -15.16 4.66 4.54
CA LYS A 158 -15.78 5.95 4.21
C LYS A 158 -17.30 5.77 4.26
N ILE A 159 -17.95 6.17 5.35
CA ILE A 159 -19.41 6.10 5.46
C ILE A 159 -20.03 6.94 4.34
N LEU A 160 -20.85 6.32 3.49
CA LEU A 160 -21.48 7.02 2.37
C LEU A 160 -22.71 7.75 2.89
N THR A 161 -22.92 8.97 2.41
CA THR A 161 -24.17 9.69 2.66
C THR A 161 -25.34 8.99 1.97
N LYS A 162 -26.57 9.28 2.40
CA LYS A 162 -27.79 8.71 1.80
C LYS A 162 -27.86 8.95 0.29
N GLN A 163 -27.50 10.16 -0.16
CA GLN A 163 -27.51 10.53 -1.56
C GLN A 163 -26.39 9.85 -2.36
N GLU A 164 -25.20 9.67 -1.78
CA GLU A 164 -24.13 8.90 -2.42
C GLU A 164 -24.52 7.43 -2.58
N LEU A 165 -25.18 6.84 -1.58
CA LEU A 165 -25.61 5.45 -1.61
C LEU A 165 -26.76 5.21 -2.60
N GLU A 166 -27.71 6.15 -2.70
CA GLU A 166 -28.84 6.10 -3.64
C GLU A 166 -28.39 6.21 -5.11
N ASN A 167 -27.26 6.86 -5.37
CA ASN A 167 -26.70 7.00 -6.72
C ASN A 167 -25.51 6.05 -6.97
N TYR A 168 -25.24 5.12 -6.05
CA TYR A 168 -24.07 4.24 -6.15
C TYR A 168 -24.28 3.22 -7.27
N GLN A 169 -23.38 3.23 -8.25
CA GLN A 169 -23.44 2.34 -9.41
C GLN A 169 -22.37 1.25 -9.32
N VAL A 170 -22.74 0.03 -9.72
CA VAL A 170 -21.88 -1.14 -9.78
C VAL A 170 -21.92 -1.75 -11.18
N TYR A 171 -20.89 -2.51 -11.53
CA TYR A 171 -20.86 -3.25 -12.79
C TYR A 171 -21.47 -4.63 -12.60
N TYR A 172 -22.57 -4.89 -13.31
CA TYR A 172 -23.34 -6.11 -13.23
C TYR A 172 -23.63 -6.60 -14.65
N ASN A 173 -23.22 -7.83 -14.98
CA ASN A 173 -23.48 -8.47 -16.28
C ASN A 173 -23.17 -7.61 -17.53
N GLY A 174 -22.08 -6.85 -17.50
CA GLY A 174 -21.66 -6.04 -18.64
C GLY A 174 -22.17 -4.60 -18.63
N VAL A 175 -23.07 -4.25 -17.70
CA VAL A 175 -23.75 -2.95 -17.65
C VAL A 175 -23.59 -2.27 -16.29
N GLN A 176 -23.75 -0.94 -16.26
CA GLN A 176 -23.84 -0.19 -15.01
C GLN A 176 -25.24 -0.35 -14.40
N ALA A 177 -25.32 -0.85 -13.18
CA ALA A 177 -26.55 -1.01 -12.42
C ALA A 177 -26.51 -0.20 -11.13
N ASN A 178 -27.66 0.28 -10.67
CA ASN A 178 -27.76 0.92 -9.36
C ASN A 178 -27.71 -0.16 -8.27
N LEU A 179 -26.84 0.03 -7.26
CA LEU A 179 -26.64 -0.95 -6.19
C LEU A 179 -27.90 -1.17 -5.35
N TYR A 180 -28.69 -0.12 -5.13
CA TYR A 180 -29.91 -0.20 -4.34
C TYR A 180 -30.99 -1.04 -5.05
N ASP A 181 -31.09 -0.91 -6.37
CA ASP A 181 -32.01 -1.70 -7.19
C ASP A 181 -31.54 -3.15 -7.32
N LEU A 182 -30.25 -3.36 -7.60
CA LEU A 182 -29.66 -4.69 -7.66
C LEU A 182 -29.81 -5.46 -6.34
N TYR A 183 -29.69 -4.76 -5.20
CA TYR A 183 -29.91 -5.37 -3.89
C TYR A 183 -31.38 -5.77 -3.66
N GLN A 184 -32.34 -5.02 -4.20
CA GLN A 184 -33.76 -5.41 -4.17
C GLN A 184 -34.01 -6.64 -5.04
N GLU A 185 -33.47 -6.66 -6.27
CA GLU A 185 -33.55 -7.83 -7.16
C GLU A 185 -33.05 -9.11 -6.50
N ALA A 186 -31.92 -9.03 -5.78
CA ALA A 186 -31.39 -10.17 -5.04
C ALA A 186 -32.31 -10.61 -3.88
N ARG A 187 -32.98 -9.67 -3.20
CA ARG A 187 -34.00 -9.99 -2.17
C ARG A 187 -35.27 -10.59 -2.76
N ASP A 188 -35.63 -10.17 -3.97
CA ASP A 188 -36.78 -10.66 -4.72
C ASP A 188 -36.53 -12.05 -5.35
N GLY A 189 -35.33 -12.60 -5.16
CA GLY A 189 -34.99 -13.97 -5.55
C GLY A 189 -34.37 -14.11 -6.93
N ILE A 190 -33.96 -12.99 -7.56
CA ILE A 190 -33.27 -13.03 -8.85
C ILE A 190 -31.90 -13.65 -8.65
N LYS A 191 -31.71 -14.85 -9.21
CA LYS A 191 -30.54 -15.71 -8.99
C LYS A 191 -29.24 -15.03 -9.40
N ASP A 192 -29.22 -14.37 -10.56
CA ASP A 192 -28.03 -13.69 -11.08
C ASP A 192 -27.59 -12.55 -10.15
N ALA A 193 -28.54 -11.77 -9.62
CA ALA A 193 -28.25 -10.73 -8.63
C ALA A 193 -27.73 -11.33 -7.32
N GLN A 194 -28.33 -12.43 -6.84
CA GLN A 194 -27.86 -13.13 -5.64
C GLN A 194 -26.46 -13.70 -5.79
N ASP A 195 -26.14 -14.27 -6.95
CA ASP A 195 -24.83 -14.84 -7.23
C ASP A 195 -23.79 -13.73 -7.35
N TRP A 196 -24.14 -12.58 -7.95
CA TRP A 196 -23.28 -11.40 -7.95
C TRP A 196 -22.87 -10.98 -6.54
N PHE A 197 -23.81 -10.88 -5.57
CA PHE A 197 -23.47 -10.52 -4.17
C PHE A 197 -22.61 -11.56 -3.41
N LYS A 198 -22.48 -12.79 -3.93
CA LYS A 198 -21.60 -13.83 -3.35
C LYS A 198 -20.17 -13.75 -3.90
N GLU A 199 -19.97 -13.03 -5.01
CA GLU A 199 -18.66 -12.87 -5.62
C GLU A 199 -17.78 -11.91 -4.80
N SER A 200 -16.49 -11.91 -5.13
CA SER A 200 -15.55 -10.96 -4.53
C SER A 200 -15.71 -9.58 -5.15
N HIS A 201 -15.99 -8.57 -4.32
CA HIS A 201 -16.13 -7.19 -4.75
C HIS A 201 -14.96 -6.31 -4.30
N THR A 202 -14.87 -5.10 -4.86
CA THR A 202 -13.91 -4.11 -4.38
C THR A 202 -14.22 -3.74 -2.92
N PRO A 203 -13.23 -3.29 -2.14
CA PRO A 203 -13.46 -2.82 -0.77
C PRO A 203 -14.54 -1.74 -0.68
N GLU A 204 -14.58 -0.85 -1.68
CA GLU A 204 -15.57 0.23 -1.77
C GLU A 204 -16.99 -0.33 -1.99
N ASP A 205 -17.15 -1.29 -2.90
CA ASP A 205 -18.44 -1.95 -3.17
C ASP A 205 -18.91 -2.77 -1.98
N ALA A 206 -18.02 -3.56 -1.36
CA ALA A 206 -18.33 -4.35 -0.17
C ALA A 206 -18.86 -3.46 0.97
N GLN A 207 -18.29 -2.27 1.12
CA GLN A 207 -18.74 -1.30 2.12
C GLN A 207 -20.11 -0.71 1.78
N ALA A 208 -20.34 -0.36 0.51
CA ALA A 208 -21.64 0.13 0.05
C ALA A 208 -22.72 -0.95 0.21
N ILE A 209 -22.43 -2.20 -0.17
CA ILE A 209 -23.30 -3.38 0.01
C ILE A 209 -23.68 -3.54 1.48
N HIS A 210 -22.71 -3.45 2.38
CA HIS A 210 -22.96 -3.54 3.82
C HIS A 210 -23.88 -2.42 4.33
N GLN A 211 -23.67 -1.17 3.88
CA GLN A 211 -24.53 -0.04 4.25
C GLN A 211 -25.96 -0.20 3.71
N VAL A 212 -26.11 -0.61 2.45
CA VAL A 212 -27.41 -0.92 1.83
C VAL A 212 -28.12 -2.03 2.62
N ALA A 213 -27.43 -3.13 2.93
CA ALA A 213 -27.98 -4.23 3.72
C ALA A 213 -28.47 -3.77 5.10
N GLN A 214 -27.74 -2.89 5.78
CA GLN A 214 -28.17 -2.33 7.06
C GLN A 214 -29.42 -1.46 6.94
N ILE A 215 -29.55 -0.66 5.87
CA ILE A 215 -30.74 0.16 5.61
C ILE A 215 -31.96 -0.75 5.42
N PHE A 216 -31.85 -1.79 4.59
CA PHE A 216 -32.93 -2.73 4.36
C PHE A 216 -33.29 -3.54 5.61
N LYS A 217 -32.30 -3.93 6.43
CA LYS A 217 -32.54 -4.58 7.73
C LYS A 217 -33.32 -3.67 8.70
N LYS A 218 -32.99 -2.37 8.75
CA LYS A 218 -33.73 -1.38 9.53
C LYS A 218 -35.15 -1.16 9.00
N LYS A 219 -35.34 -1.12 7.68
CA LYS A 219 -36.68 -1.02 7.05
C LYS A 219 -37.55 -2.23 7.41
N HIS A 220 -37.05 -3.45 7.24
CA HIS A 220 -37.79 -4.68 7.61
C HIS A 220 -38.22 -4.70 9.08
N LYS A 221 -37.32 -4.32 10.00
CA LYS A 221 -37.64 -4.28 11.43
C LYS A 221 -38.77 -3.29 11.75
N LYS A 222 -38.87 -2.16 11.03
CA LYS A 222 -39.99 -1.21 11.16
C LYS A 222 -41.30 -1.78 10.60
N THR A 223 -41.29 -2.44 9.45
CA THR A 223 -42.50 -3.05 8.85
C THR A 223 -43.04 -4.23 9.65
N ASP A 224 -42.17 -5.09 10.20
CA ASP A 224 -42.61 -6.21 11.04
C ASP A 224 -43.17 -5.75 12.39
N THR A 225 -42.65 -4.65 12.95
CA THR A 225 -43.19 -4.07 14.19
C THR A 225 -44.56 -3.43 13.97
N SER A 226 -44.84 -2.83 12.80
CA SER A 226 -46.18 -2.28 12.50
C SER A 226 -47.20 -3.38 12.19
N LYS A 227 -46.81 -4.40 11.41
CA LYS A 227 -47.69 -5.55 11.11
C LYS A 227 -48.04 -6.37 12.35
N THR A 228 -47.10 -6.51 13.29
CA THR A 228 -47.35 -7.19 14.58
C THR A 228 -48.28 -6.37 15.47
N LYS A 229 -48.17 -5.03 15.49
CA LYS A 229 -49.10 -4.16 16.22
C LYS A 229 -50.51 -4.17 15.62
N GLU A 230 -50.64 -4.21 14.30
CA GLU A 230 -51.95 -4.33 13.63
C GLU A 230 -52.60 -5.71 13.87
N LYS A 231 -51.82 -6.80 13.79
CA LYS A 231 -52.32 -8.15 14.11
C LYS A 231 -52.72 -8.28 15.58
N GLN A 232 -51.95 -7.70 16.50
CA GLN A 232 -52.27 -7.70 17.93
C GLN A 232 -53.52 -6.87 18.24
N ALA A 233 -53.67 -5.68 17.62
CA ALA A 233 -54.87 -4.86 17.77
C ALA A 233 -56.15 -5.54 17.24
N VAL A 234 -56.03 -6.41 16.22
CA VAL A 234 -57.15 -7.23 15.72
C VAL A 234 -57.45 -8.40 16.68
N LEU A 235 -56.42 -9.05 17.24
CA LEU A 235 -56.58 -10.14 18.22
C LEU A 235 -57.16 -9.66 19.56
N ASP A 236 -56.72 -8.50 20.05
CA ASP A 236 -57.19 -7.93 21.32
C ASP A 236 -58.68 -7.53 21.25
N LYS A 237 -59.14 -7.04 20.07
CA LYS A 237 -60.58 -6.79 19.82
C LYS A 237 -61.42 -8.07 19.81
N ILE A 238 -60.87 -9.19 19.33
CA ILE A 238 -61.57 -10.49 19.33
C ILE A 238 -61.63 -11.08 20.75
N GLN A 239 -60.61 -10.84 21.59
CA GLN A 239 -60.57 -11.33 22.98
C GLN A 239 -61.45 -10.52 23.94
N GLN A 240 -61.58 -9.20 23.76
CA GLN A 240 -62.51 -8.39 24.56
C GLN A 240 -63.97 -8.79 24.36
N ALA A 241 -64.34 -9.36 23.21
CA ALA A 241 -65.69 -9.88 22.97
C ALA A 241 -65.99 -11.22 23.68
N LYS A 242 -65.02 -11.83 24.40
CA LYS A 242 -65.13 -13.18 24.97
C LYS A 242 -64.91 -13.31 26.49
N LYS A 243 -64.69 -12.23 27.26
CA LYS A 243 -64.46 -12.36 28.72
C LYS A 243 -65.76 -12.40 29.53
N ASP A 244 -65.90 -13.46 30.33
CA ASP A 244 -67.04 -13.79 31.22
C ASP A 244 -67.03 -12.90 32.50
N PRO A 245 -68.14 -12.29 32.94
CA PRO A 245 -68.10 -11.15 33.88
C PRO A 245 -67.86 -11.47 35.37
N PHE A 246 -67.58 -12.71 35.79
CA PHE A 246 -67.68 -13.11 37.20
C PHE A 246 -66.42 -13.75 37.83
N GLU A 247 -65.21 -13.41 37.36
CA GLU A 247 -63.93 -13.99 37.86
C GLU A 247 -63.54 -13.63 39.30
N ASP A 248 -64.12 -12.58 39.91
CA ASP A 248 -63.67 -12.09 41.22
C ASP A 248 -64.35 -12.80 42.39
N LYS A 249 -63.86 -14.00 42.75
CA LYS A 249 -63.96 -14.54 44.12
C LYS A 249 -63.09 -15.79 44.29
N LYS A 250 -61.89 -15.62 44.85
CA LYS A 250 -61.39 -16.50 45.94
C LYS A 250 -60.15 -15.93 46.63
N VAL A 251 -60.16 -16.10 47.95
CA VAL A 251 -59.28 -15.52 48.98
C VAL A 251 -58.07 -16.44 49.25
N VAL A 252 -56.92 -15.83 49.52
CA VAL A 252 -55.58 -16.43 49.74
C VAL A 252 -55.29 -16.65 51.23
N SER A 253 -54.52 -17.70 51.55
CA SER A 253 -53.48 -17.77 52.62
C SER A 253 -53.19 -19.23 52.97
N ASP A 254 -52.06 -19.63 53.55
CA ASP A 254 -50.63 -19.40 53.34
C ASP A 254 -49.92 -20.46 54.23
N ALA A 255 -48.75 -20.91 53.80
CA ALA A 255 -47.63 -21.57 54.52
C ALA A 255 -47.88 -22.54 55.71
N ASP A 256 -47.18 -23.70 55.72
CA ASP A 256 -46.09 -23.96 56.68
C ASP A 256 -45.27 -25.22 56.32
N SER A 257 -44.18 -25.41 57.06
CA SER A 257 -42.90 -26.01 56.76
C SER A 257 -42.67 -27.39 57.40
N THR A 258 -41.70 -28.11 56.81
CA THR A 258 -40.92 -29.24 57.37
C THR A 258 -41.65 -30.53 57.76
N VAL A 259 -41.48 -31.60 56.95
CA VAL A 259 -41.36 -32.98 57.45
C VAL A 259 -40.39 -33.78 56.56
N ASP A 260 -39.30 -34.22 57.20
CA ASP A 260 -38.48 -35.45 57.07
C ASP A 260 -38.08 -36.02 55.68
N ARG A 261 -36.78 -36.20 55.40
CA ARG A 261 -35.89 -37.29 55.88
C ARG A 261 -36.45 -38.71 55.66
N LEU A 262 -35.81 -39.41 54.71
CA LEU A 262 -35.71 -40.87 54.55
C LEU A 262 -37.04 -41.61 54.30
N PHE A 263 -37.35 -41.82 53.02
CA PHE A 263 -37.36 -43.13 52.34
C PHE A 263 -37.14 -42.92 50.84
#